data_AF-A0A916RYV3-F1
#
_entry.id   AF-A0A916RYV3-F1
#
_cell.length_a   1.000
_cell.length_b   1.000
_cell.length_c   1.000
_cell.angle_alpha   90.00
_cell.angle_beta   90.00
_cell.angle_gamma   90.00
#
_symmetry.space_group_name_H-M   'P 1'
#
loop_
_entity.id
_entity.type
_entity.pdbx_description
1 polymer ?
#
loop_
_entity_poly.entity_id
_entity_poly.type
_entity_poly.pdbx_seq_one_letter_code
_entity_poly.pdbx_strand_id
1 'polypeptide(L)'
;MKRIVGKVVLGLIVALAVVYLGDMAVWGVRAKLGHGMGKVVVSRFVVASLKGGKEDYYFDGTAEVDCSRSLFPQSGSGACWWLERHKVIYDR
;
A
#
# COMPACT_ATOMS: atom_id res chain seq x y z
N MET A 1 24.04 27.77 7.18
CA MET A 1 23.63 26.39 6.80
C MET A 1 22.37 25.90 7.51
N LYS A 2 22.30 25.88 8.86
CA LYS A 2 21.11 25.41 9.63
C LYS A 2 19.76 26.02 9.19
N ARG A 3 19.72 27.32 8.88
CA ARG A 3 18.51 28.02 8.40
C ARG A 3 18.07 27.60 7.00
N ILE A 4 19.01 27.24 6.12
CA ILE A 4 18.71 26.77 4.75
C ILE A 4 18.21 25.34 4.82
N VAL A 5 18.88 24.48 5.59
CA VAL A 5 18.43 23.11 5.86
C VAL A 5 17.01 23.11 6.43
N GLY A 6 16.73 23.96 7.43
CA GLY A 6 15.38 24.08 7.98
C GLY A 6 14.31 24.46 6.97
N LYS A 7 14.60 25.39 6.05
CA LYS A 7 13.67 25.77 4.97
C LYS A 7 13.46 24.65 3.95
N VAL A 8 14.52 23.92 3.59
CA VAL A 8 14.43 22.78 2.67
C VAL A 8 13.60 21.67 3.29
N VAL A 9 13.86 21.32 4.55
CA VAL A 9 13.09 20.30 5.27
C VAL A 9 11.62 20.70 5.37
N LEU A 10 11.33 21.94 5.74
CA LEU A 10 9.96 22.44 5.80
C LEU A 10 9.28 22.37 4.43
N GLY A 11 9.98 22.78 3.36
CA GLY A 11 9.47 22.69 2.00
C GLY A 11 9.15 21.25 1.57
N LEU A 12 10.02 20.29 1.90
CA LEU A 12 9.78 18.87 1.62
C LEU A 12 8.57 18.32 2.39
N ILE A 13 8.42 18.69 3.66
CA ILE A 13 7.27 18.29 4.48
C ILE A 13 5.97 18.84 3.87
N VAL A 14 5.95 20.13 3.51
CA VAL A 14 4.79 20.75 2.86
C VAL A 14 4.48 20.08 1.52
N ALA A 15 5.49 19.80 0.70
CA ALA A 15 5.31 19.12 -0.57
C ALA A 15 4.71 17.71 -0.39
N LEU A 16 5.24 16.91 0.55
CA LEU A 16 4.72 15.59 0.86
C LEU A 16 3.27 15.65 1.37
N ALA A 17 2.95 16.63 2.23
CA ALA A 17 1.59 16.83 2.72
C ALA A 17 0.62 17.15 1.58
N VAL A 18 1.01 18.04 0.66
CA VAL A 18 0.20 18.38 -0.52
C VAL A 18 -0.01 17.17 -1.42
N VAL A 19 1.03 16.38 -1.67
CA VAL A 19 0.94 15.16 -2.50
C VAL A 19 0.02 14.12 -1.86
N TYR A 20 0.16 13.88 -0.55
CA TYR A 20 -0.69 12.94 0.18
C TYR A 20 -2.17 13.37 0.19
N LEU A 21 -2.45 14.63 0.53
CA LEU A 21 -3.82 15.16 0.57
C LEU A 21 -4.44 15.23 -0.84
N GLY A 22 -3.65 15.58 -1.86
CA GLY A 22 -4.06 15.57 -3.25
C GLY A 22 -4.43 14.16 -3.72
N ASP A 23 -3.60 13.16 -3.43
CA ASP A 23 -3.90 11.75 -3.73
C ASP A 23 -5.19 11.28 -3.05
N MET A 24 -5.35 11.57 -1.76
CA MET A 24 -6.54 11.20 -0.99
C MET A 24 -7.81 11.87 -1.56
N ALA A 25 -7.74 13.14 -1.94
CA ALA A 25 -8.88 13.85 -2.53
C ALA A 25 -9.26 13.30 -3.90
N VAL A 26 -8.27 13.07 -4.78
CA VAL A 26 -8.48 12.49 -6.11
C VAL A 26 -9.06 11.08 -5.97
N TRP A 27 -8.48 10.24 -5.11
CA TRP A 27 -9.00 8.90 -4.83
C TRP A 27 -10.43 8.96 -4.28
N GLY A 28 -10.73 9.87 -3.36
CA GLY A 28 -12.07 10.01 -2.78
C GLY A 28 -13.12 10.37 -3.82
N VAL A 29 -12.81 11.24 -4.78
CA VAL A 29 -13.70 11.54 -5.92
C VAL A 29 -13.89 10.30 -6.78
N ARG A 30 -12.80 9.61 -7.15
CA ARG A 30 -12.85 8.39 -7.96
C ARG A 30 -13.65 7.27 -7.28
N ALA A 31 -13.49 7.11 -5.97
CA ALA A 31 -14.21 6.12 -5.17
C ALA A 31 -15.71 6.38 -5.18
N LYS A 32 -16.14 7.63 -5.00
CA LYS A 32 -17.56 8.02 -5.10
C LYS A 32 -18.17 7.76 -6.48
N LEU A 33 -17.35 7.83 -7.52
CA LEU A 33 -17.75 7.56 -8.90
C LEU A 33 -17.56 6.08 -9.31
N GLY A 34 -17.24 5.19 -8.36
CA GLY A 34 -17.15 3.74 -8.58
C GLY A 34 -15.85 3.24 -9.22
N HIS A 35 -14.84 4.10 -9.41
CA HIS A 35 -13.58 3.75 -10.07
C HIS A 35 -12.33 4.01 -9.22
N GLY A 36 -12.51 4.22 -7.91
CA GLY A 36 -11.41 4.39 -6.95
C GLY A 36 -10.77 3.08 -6.46
N MET A 37 -11.43 1.95 -6.71
CA MET A 37 -10.97 0.62 -6.30
C MET A 37 -10.68 -0.25 -7.53
N GLY A 38 -9.85 -1.26 -7.34
CA GLY A 38 -9.57 -2.32 -8.28
C GLY A 38 -9.35 -3.64 -7.54
N LYS A 39 -9.04 -4.69 -8.29
CA LYS A 39 -8.74 -6.01 -7.72
C LYS A 39 -7.50 -6.58 -8.38
N VAL A 40 -6.66 -7.24 -7.59
CA VAL A 40 -5.44 -7.91 -8.06
C VAL A 40 -5.42 -9.33 -7.51
N VAL A 41 -5.10 -10.30 -8.37
CA VAL A 41 -4.88 -11.69 -7.94
C VAL A 41 -3.47 -11.81 -7.36
N VAL A 42 -3.38 -12.34 -6.14
CA VAL A 42 -2.14 -12.53 -5.39
C VAL A 42 -1.99 -13.98 -4.93
N SER A 43 -0.77 -14.45 -4.81
CA SER A 43 -0.41 -15.72 -4.19
C SER A 43 -0.43 -15.59 -2.67
N ARG A 44 -1.10 -16.53 -1.99
CA ARG A 44 -1.22 -16.56 -0.53
C ARG A 44 -0.31 -17.63 0.05
N PHE A 45 0.37 -17.29 1.12
CA PHE A 45 1.20 -18.21 1.89
C PHE A 45 0.84 -18.13 3.37
N VAL A 46 0.66 -19.27 4.01
CA VAL A 46 0.50 -19.37 5.47
C VAL A 46 1.87 -19.62 6.10
N VAL A 47 2.22 -18.80 7.07
CA VAL A 47 3.49 -18.87 7.80
C VAL A 47 3.25 -19.63 9.11
N ALA A 48 3.77 -20.86 9.20
CA ALA A 48 3.73 -21.62 10.44
C ALA A 48 5.02 -21.38 11.24
N SER A 49 4.88 -21.04 12.52
CA SER A 49 6.02 -20.99 13.44
C SER A 49 6.37 -22.39 13.95
N LEU A 50 7.62 -22.81 13.76
CA LEU A 50 8.15 -24.08 14.23
C LEU A 50 9.00 -23.92 15.49
N LYS A 51 9.18 -25.05 16.19
CA LYS A 51 10.07 -25.13 17.34
C LYS A 51 11.48 -24.70 16.97
N GLY A 52 12.12 -23.93 17.86
CA GLY A 52 13.48 -23.42 17.65
C GLY A 52 13.53 -22.14 16.81
N GLY A 53 12.42 -21.41 16.65
CA GLY A 53 12.40 -20.10 16.00
C GLY A 53 12.50 -20.16 14.47
N LYS A 54 12.13 -21.29 13.88
CA LYS A 54 12.07 -21.46 12.42
C LYS A 54 10.67 -21.13 11.92
N GLU A 55 10.56 -20.67 10.68
CA GLU A 55 9.27 -20.43 10.01
C GLU A 55 9.22 -21.26 8.73
N ASP A 56 8.12 -21.96 8.50
CA ASP A 56 7.82 -22.61 7.22
C ASP A 56 6.68 -21.87 6.53
N TYR A 57 6.77 -21.79 5.20
CA TYR A 57 5.85 -21.05 4.34
C TYR A 57 5.09 -22.02 3.45
N TYR A 58 3.78 -22.15 3.68
CA TYR A 58 2.91 -23.07 2.95
C TYR A 58 2.09 -22.30 1.93
N PHE A 59 2.13 -22.70 0.66
CA PHE A 59 1.28 -22.10 -0.37
C PHE A 59 -0.20 -22.46 -0.12
N ASP A 60 -1.05 -21.44 -0.03
CA ASP A 60 -2.48 -21.53 0.29
C ASP A 60 -3.36 -21.12 -0.92
N GLY A 61 -2.79 -21.15 -2.12
CA GLY A 61 -3.49 -20.80 -3.36
C GLY A 61 -3.37 -19.32 -3.73
N THR A 62 -4.32 -18.85 -4.54
CA THR A 62 -4.40 -17.45 -4.97
C THR A 62 -5.70 -16.82 -4.54
N ALA A 63 -5.66 -15.55 -4.16
CA ALA A 63 -6.83 -14.78 -3.76
C ALA A 63 -6.93 -13.50 -4.59
N GLU A 64 -8.17 -13.09 -4.88
CA GLU A 64 -8.44 -11.77 -5.46
C GLU A 64 -8.64 -10.77 -4.32
N VAL A 65 -7.73 -9.79 -4.21
CA VAL A 65 -7.76 -8.79 -3.14
C VAL A 65 -8.11 -7.41 -3.68
N ASP A 66 -8.89 -6.66 -2.90
CA ASP A 66 -9.18 -5.26 -3.20
C ASP A 66 -7.92 -4.39 -3.09
N CYS A 67 -7.82 -3.41 -3.99
CA CYS A 67 -6.74 -2.45 -4.01
C CYS A 67 -7.24 -1.05 -4.36
N SER A 68 -6.54 -0.02 -3.88
CA SER A 68 -6.88 1.37 -4.18
C SER A 68 -6.16 1.86 -5.45
N ARG A 69 -6.90 2.52 -6.35
CA ARG A 69 -6.37 3.14 -7.57
C ARG A 69 -5.83 4.55 -7.27
N SER A 70 -4.82 4.58 -6.41
CA SER A 70 -4.20 5.77 -5.82
C SER A 70 -2.68 5.58 -5.71
N LEU A 71 -1.96 6.66 -5.45
CA LEU A 71 -0.53 6.62 -5.21
C LEU A 71 -0.22 5.96 -3.86
N PHE A 72 -0.97 6.31 -2.82
CA PHE A 72 -0.84 5.73 -1.48
C PHE A 72 -1.99 4.76 -1.17
N PRO A 73 -1.80 3.78 -0.27
CA PRO A 73 -2.89 2.91 0.21
C PRO A 73 -4.07 3.70 0.78
N GLN A 74 -5.29 3.34 0.36
CA GLN A 74 -6.53 3.97 0.83
C GLN A 74 -7.55 2.90 1.21
N SER A 75 -8.49 3.24 2.10
CA SER A 75 -9.60 2.36 2.53
C SER A 75 -9.16 1.01 3.12
N GLY A 76 -8.00 0.95 3.77
CA GLY A 76 -7.46 -0.30 4.34
C GLY A 76 -6.93 -1.29 3.30
N SER A 77 -6.89 -0.90 2.01
CA SER A 77 -6.38 -1.70 0.91
C SER A 77 -5.03 -1.20 0.42
N GLY A 78 -4.18 -2.10 -0.08
CA GLY A 78 -2.91 -1.71 -0.71
C GLY A 78 -3.14 -0.96 -2.02
N ALA A 79 -2.17 -0.15 -2.44
CA ALA A 79 -2.24 0.50 -3.75
C ALA A 79 -2.10 -0.54 -4.88
N CYS A 80 -2.95 -0.46 -5.91
CA CYS A 80 -2.98 -1.46 -6.99
C CYS A 80 -1.61 -1.61 -7.69
N TRP A 81 -0.91 -0.50 -7.92
CA TRP A 81 0.40 -0.52 -8.58
C TRP A 81 1.46 -1.27 -7.76
N TRP A 82 1.32 -1.28 -6.43
CA TRP A 82 2.22 -1.97 -5.52
C TRP A 82 1.91 -3.46 -5.52
N LEU A 83 0.62 -3.82 -5.37
CA LEU A 83 0.17 -5.20 -5.38
C LEU A 83 0.45 -5.89 -6.70
N GLU A 84 0.37 -5.19 -7.84
CA GLU A 84 0.76 -5.77 -9.12
C GLU A 84 2.25 -6.12 -9.22
N ARG A 85 3.12 -5.42 -8.47
CA ARG A 85 4.56 -5.72 -8.40
C ARG A 85 4.91 -6.72 -7.30
N HIS A 86 4.08 -6.81 -6.26
CA HIS A 86 4.29 -7.65 -5.08
C HIS A 86 3.07 -8.52 -4.83
N LYS A 87 2.82 -9.46 -5.75
CA LYS A 87 1.63 -10.34 -5.74
C LYS A 87 1.74 -11.49 -4.74
N VAL A 88 2.34 -11.28 -3.57
CA VAL A 88 2.51 -12.31 -2.53
C VAL A 88 2.06 -11.76 -1.19
N ILE A 89 1.14 -12.47 -0.53
CA ILE A 89 0.66 -12.16 0.82
C ILE A 89 1.02 -13.32 1.75
N TYR A 90 1.56 -12.96 2.91
CA TYR A 90 1.90 -13.90 3.98
C TYR A 90 0.90 -13.72 5.13
N ASP A 91 0.13 -14.76 5.41
CA ASP A 91 -0.75 -14.83 6.57
C ASP A 91 -0.04 -15.56 7.71
N ARG A 92 -0.07 -14.97 8.90
CA ARG A 92 0.55 -15.49 10.12
C ARG A 92 -0.51 -15.94 11.10
#